data_AF-A0AA42ITE0-F1
#
_entry.id   AF-A0AA42ITE0-F1
#
_cell.length_a   1.000
_cell.length_b   1.000
_cell.length_c   1.000
_cell.angle_alpha   90.00
_cell.angle_beta   90.00
_cell.angle_gamma   90.00
#
_symmetry.space_group_name_H-M   'P 1'
#
loop_
_entity.id
_entity.type
_entity.pdbx_description
1 polymer ?
#
loop_
_entity_poly.entity_id
_entity_poly.type
_entity_poly.pdbx_seq_one_letter_code
_entity_poly.pdbx_strand_id
1 'polypeptide(L)'
;MTENQSDRHEKPMEKVFFRVSSADFKKIASSPIAYWLSEPAFAAFEGGSFLRDVATTRVGMATGDNERFVRYWHEVSSQKIGINLNREQASKSEKKWFPYANGGEARKWYANYSHVVNWENDGAILQTDLHESGRVRAHNFNLDKIFKPGLTWSLINSTYNAIRVLPAGFLFSSGAPSLFSESAAELPVICGYYNSSVTTYLLSAINPTINNNSGDADKLPYQFSPHQKAAVRKCVTTAIDLARGDWNSFETSWDFTDFPLLSVDYRQTTLKHSYQNLRTYWREMVLEMQRLEEENNRIFIDAYGLQDELTPEVPLEEITLTCNPHYRYGGDKSEEEQEALLLADTMRELMSYAVGCMFGRYSLDKPGLILANQGDTLADYLAQVPQPRFPVDDDNVIPMLDGDWFADDITLRVRQFLRVAFGDAHYEDKLVFIEQALNIKGKRSYGLRDYLLGEFYADHVKRYKKRPIYWLFSSPKGSFNALIYMHRYRPDTVSVVLRYLRDYREKLATEKERQTAISINPASSQGDKTRALKETDRLAKVLAELEDYEHDTLYPLATQQVQIDLDDGVKVNYLKFEGALKKIPGLAAKDED
;
A
#
# COMPACT_ATOMS: atom_id res chain seq x y z
N MET A 1 -1.97 -62.93 40.71
CA MET A 1 -1.78 -64.25 40.08
C MET A 1 -2.01 -64.04 38.59
N THR A 2 -1.03 -64.23 37.70
CA THR A 2 0.39 -64.56 37.94
C THR A 2 1.21 -64.03 36.75
N GLU A 3 2.54 -63.95 36.86
CA GLU A 3 3.38 -63.38 35.80
C GLU A 3 3.37 -64.19 34.49
N ASN A 4 3.71 -63.51 33.38
CA ASN A 4 4.90 -63.95 32.64
C ASN A 4 5.61 -62.73 32.00
N GLN A 5 6.95 -62.80 31.87
CA GLN A 5 7.80 -61.71 31.36
C GLN A 5 8.40 -62.04 29.99
N SER A 6 8.60 -61.04 29.14
CA SER A 6 9.52 -61.12 27.97
C SER A 6 10.01 -59.72 27.55
N ASP A 7 10.74 -59.08 28.46
CA ASP A 7 11.73 -58.00 28.25
C ASP A 7 12.24 -57.83 26.78
N ARG A 8 12.12 -56.63 26.18
CA ARG A 8 13.26 -55.66 26.12
C ARG A 8 13.00 -54.29 25.46
N HIS A 9 13.43 -53.26 26.21
CA HIS A 9 14.13 -52.05 25.75
C HIS A 9 13.37 -50.98 24.93
N GLU A 10 12.66 -50.11 25.65
CA GLU A 10 12.83 -48.65 25.47
C GLU A 10 13.14 -48.00 26.83
N LYS A 11 13.92 -46.91 26.85
CA LYS A 11 14.28 -46.13 28.05
C LYS A 11 14.24 -44.61 27.80
N PRO A 12 13.22 -43.91 28.31
CA PRO A 12 13.26 -42.46 28.51
C PRO A 12 12.99 -42.07 29.99
N MET A 13 13.51 -40.99 30.55
CA MET A 13 14.63 -40.12 30.14
C MET A 13 15.09 -39.29 31.37
N GLU A 14 16.21 -39.62 32.01
CA GLU A 14 16.81 -38.74 33.04
C GLU A 14 17.85 -37.81 32.43
N LYS A 15 17.42 -36.61 32.00
CA LYS A 15 18.32 -35.50 31.67
C LYS A 15 18.67 -34.71 32.94
N VAL A 16 19.79 -35.06 33.59
CA VAL A 16 20.30 -34.35 34.77
C VAL A 16 21.54 -33.50 34.41
N PHE A 17 21.49 -32.22 34.74
CA PHE A 17 22.53 -31.20 34.51
C PHE A 17 22.71 -30.33 35.79
N PHE A 18 23.71 -29.45 35.96
CA PHE A 18 24.89 -29.06 35.17
C PHE A 18 26.10 -28.96 36.14
N ARG A 19 27.33 -28.76 35.63
CA ARG A 19 28.32 -27.93 36.34
C ARG A 19 29.27 -27.21 35.39
N VAL A 20 29.69 -26.02 35.81
CA VAL A 20 30.11 -24.94 34.88
C VAL A 20 31.60 -24.61 35.04
N SER A 21 32.30 -24.50 33.91
CA SER A 21 33.75 -24.23 33.79
C SER A 21 34.05 -23.11 32.81
N SER A 22 33.17 -22.89 31.83
CA SER A 22 32.80 -21.57 31.31
C SER A 22 32.12 -20.69 32.40
N ALA A 23 32.61 -20.76 33.64
CA ALA A 23 31.91 -20.62 34.95
C ALA A 23 31.39 -19.22 35.31
N ASP A 24 31.17 -18.40 34.30
CA ASP A 24 31.66 -17.04 34.26
C ASP A 24 30.90 -16.30 33.16
N PHE A 25 31.25 -16.47 31.88
CA PHE A 25 30.67 -15.80 30.70
C PHE A 25 30.65 -14.24 30.64
N LYS A 26 31.62 -13.42 31.09
CA LYS A 26 32.45 -13.43 32.30
C LYS A 26 31.80 -12.51 33.36
N LYS A 27 30.63 -12.94 33.81
CA LYS A 27 29.69 -12.32 34.78
C LYS A 27 28.89 -11.12 34.25
N ILE A 28 28.55 -11.15 32.95
CA ILE A 28 27.52 -10.31 32.29
C ILE A 28 28.00 -8.84 32.15
N ALA A 29 27.63 -8.03 31.16
CA ALA A 29 26.66 -8.20 30.08
C ALA A 29 27.28 -8.29 28.68
N SER A 30 26.43 -8.54 27.68
CA SER A 30 26.74 -8.48 26.23
C SER A 30 27.81 -9.44 25.69
N SER A 31 28.30 -10.39 26.48
CA SER A 31 29.11 -11.53 26.00
C SER A 31 28.18 -12.64 25.48
N PRO A 32 28.03 -12.87 24.16
CA PRO A 32 27.11 -13.87 23.62
C PRO A 32 27.75 -15.25 23.63
N ILE A 33 26.95 -16.30 23.81
CA ILE A 33 27.43 -17.70 23.85
C ILE A 33 27.03 -18.39 22.53
N ALA A 34 27.61 -17.93 21.43
CA ALA A 34 27.29 -18.38 20.07
C ALA A 34 28.06 -19.66 19.69
N TYR A 35 27.85 -20.74 20.44
CA TYR A 35 28.60 -22.00 20.32
C TYR A 35 28.39 -22.77 19.00
N TRP A 36 27.51 -22.28 18.13
CA TRP A 36 27.18 -22.82 16.81
C TRP A 36 27.86 -22.08 15.66
N LEU A 37 28.63 -21.02 15.95
CA LEU A 37 29.49 -20.38 14.96
C LEU A 37 30.71 -21.24 14.64
N SER A 38 31.12 -21.22 13.39
CA SER A 38 32.35 -21.86 12.89
C SER A 38 33.59 -20.99 13.12
N GLU A 39 34.78 -21.55 12.88
CA GLU A 39 36.04 -20.81 13.01
C GLU A 39 36.13 -19.57 12.08
N PRO A 40 35.73 -19.62 10.79
CA PRO A 40 35.66 -18.43 9.94
C PRO A 40 34.70 -17.36 10.51
N ALA A 41 33.55 -17.78 11.03
CA ALA A 41 32.56 -16.89 11.62
C ALA A 41 33.06 -16.21 12.91
N PHE A 42 33.86 -16.90 13.73
CA PHE A 42 34.55 -16.28 14.87
C PHE A 42 35.67 -15.34 14.42
N ALA A 43 36.52 -15.74 13.47
CA ALA A 43 37.61 -14.93 12.95
C ALA A 43 37.12 -13.58 12.36
N ALA A 44 35.92 -13.57 11.78
CA ALA A 44 35.26 -12.34 11.33
C ALA A 44 35.13 -11.27 12.45
N PHE A 45 34.83 -11.67 13.68
CA PHE A 45 34.75 -10.75 14.83
C PHE A 45 36.12 -10.33 15.38
N GLU A 46 37.16 -11.16 15.19
CA GLU A 46 38.53 -10.85 15.63
C GLU A 46 39.21 -9.78 14.77
N GLY A 47 38.82 -9.63 13.50
CA GLY A 47 39.43 -8.70 12.54
C GLY A 47 39.41 -7.22 12.96
N GLY A 48 38.58 -6.84 13.93
CA GLY A 48 38.69 -5.57 14.64
C GLY A 48 38.10 -4.33 13.97
N SER A 49 37.47 -4.46 12.79
CA SER A 49 36.69 -3.37 12.17
C SER A 49 35.26 -3.79 11.86
N PHE A 50 34.34 -2.86 12.10
CA PHE A 50 32.91 -3.08 12.27
C PHE A 50 32.08 -2.00 11.57
N LEU A 51 30.78 -2.24 11.37
CA LEU A 51 29.89 -1.34 10.63
C LEU A 51 29.87 0.10 11.20
N ARG A 52 30.02 0.25 12.53
CA ARG A 52 30.12 1.54 13.24
C ARG A 52 31.34 2.39 12.85
N ASP A 53 32.36 1.81 12.21
CA ASP A 53 33.57 2.52 11.80
C ASP A 53 33.39 3.24 10.45
N VAL A 54 32.40 2.80 9.64
CA VAL A 54 32.09 3.35 8.31
C VAL A 54 30.72 4.02 8.24
N ALA A 55 29.86 3.80 9.23
CA ALA A 55 28.49 4.30 9.26
C ALA A 55 28.01 4.54 10.70
N THR A 56 26.86 5.20 10.82
CA THR A 56 26.27 5.61 12.10
C THR A 56 24.78 5.33 12.07
N THR A 57 24.30 4.51 12.99
CA THR A 57 22.88 4.18 13.15
C THR A 57 22.17 5.17 14.08
N ARG A 58 20.86 5.36 13.87
CA ARG A 58 19.98 6.21 14.68
C ARG A 58 18.58 5.60 14.77
N VAL A 59 18.01 5.65 15.97
CA VAL A 59 16.55 5.55 16.16
C VAL A 59 15.94 6.88 15.70
N GLY A 60 14.88 6.82 14.88
CA GLY A 60 14.20 8.00 14.38
C GLY A 60 13.30 8.68 15.39
N MET A 61 12.58 9.69 14.89
CA MET A 61 11.70 10.54 15.69
C MET A 61 10.52 9.74 16.26
N ALA A 62 10.26 9.92 17.55
CA ALA A 62 8.97 9.58 18.14
C ALA A 62 8.14 10.87 18.20
N THR A 63 6.98 10.90 17.54
CA THR A 63 6.07 12.07 17.54
C THR A 63 5.34 12.24 18.87
N GLY A 64 5.08 11.11 19.55
CA GLY A 64 4.22 11.04 20.74
C GLY A 64 2.73 11.35 20.49
N ASP A 65 2.34 11.49 19.22
CA ASP A 65 0.95 11.64 18.72
C ASP A 65 0.94 11.44 17.19
N ASN A 66 0.90 10.17 16.75
CA ASN A 66 0.87 9.82 15.32
C ASN A 66 -0.41 10.33 14.64
N GLU A 67 -1.55 10.27 15.31
CA GLU A 67 -2.87 10.68 14.82
C GLU A 67 -2.93 12.19 14.48
N ARG A 68 -2.12 13.03 15.13
CA ARG A 68 -2.01 14.47 14.84
C ARG A 68 -0.90 14.83 13.85
N PHE A 69 0.23 14.13 13.86
CA PHE A 69 1.44 14.56 13.16
C PHE A 69 1.84 13.70 11.94
N VAL A 70 1.25 12.52 11.73
CA VAL A 70 1.58 11.61 10.62
C VAL A 70 0.34 11.35 9.76
N ARG A 71 0.49 11.37 8.43
CA ARG A 71 -0.56 11.07 7.47
C ARG A 71 -0.05 10.08 6.43
N TYR A 72 -0.94 9.34 5.77
CA TYR A 72 -0.58 8.81 4.46
C TYR A 72 -0.52 9.96 3.44
N TRP A 73 0.40 9.89 2.48
CA TRP A 73 0.63 10.99 1.53
C TRP A 73 -0.63 11.40 0.75
N HIS A 74 -1.51 10.43 0.49
CA HIS A 74 -2.75 10.62 -0.26
C HIS A 74 -3.88 11.23 0.57
N GLU A 75 -3.73 11.38 1.90
CA GLU A 75 -4.76 12.04 2.72
C GLU A 75 -4.71 13.57 2.59
N VAL A 76 -3.54 14.12 2.28
CA VAL A 76 -3.27 15.56 2.30
C VAL A 76 -3.27 16.17 0.88
N SER A 77 -3.18 17.50 0.80
CA SER A 77 -2.99 18.20 -0.47
C SER A 77 -1.56 18.02 -0.98
N SER A 78 -1.38 17.56 -2.23
CA SER A 78 -0.06 17.32 -2.82
C SER A 78 0.81 18.59 -2.85
N GLN A 79 0.19 19.76 -3.08
CA GLN A 79 0.86 21.07 -3.03
C GLN A 79 1.40 21.44 -1.63
N LYS A 80 0.91 20.82 -0.53
CA LYS A 80 1.44 21.02 0.84
C LYS A 80 2.60 20.07 1.19
N ILE A 81 3.00 19.16 0.28
CA ILE A 81 4.11 18.20 0.48
C ILE A 81 5.43 18.79 -0.05
N GLY A 82 6.53 18.66 0.72
CA GLY A 82 7.90 19.00 0.32
C GLY A 82 8.74 17.76 0.00
N ILE A 83 8.77 17.33 -1.26
CA ILE A 83 9.55 16.15 -1.71
C ILE A 83 10.95 16.57 -2.19
N ASN A 84 11.97 15.76 -1.89
CA ASN A 84 13.37 15.94 -2.36
C ASN A 84 14.00 17.30 -2.00
N LEU A 85 13.67 17.84 -0.81
CA LEU A 85 14.24 19.08 -0.27
C LEU A 85 15.26 18.77 0.82
N ASN A 86 16.38 19.49 0.88
CA ASN A 86 17.22 19.51 2.09
C ASN A 86 16.55 20.36 3.20
N ARG A 87 17.03 20.27 4.45
CA ARG A 87 16.43 20.98 5.60
C ARG A 87 16.34 22.51 5.43
N GLU A 88 17.32 23.14 4.78
CA GLU A 88 17.34 24.59 4.53
C GLU A 88 16.33 25.00 3.44
N GLN A 89 16.12 24.13 2.44
CA GLN A 89 15.05 24.30 1.45
C GLN A 89 13.68 24.07 2.09
N ALA A 90 13.55 23.03 2.92
CA ALA A 90 12.31 22.69 3.63
C ALA A 90 11.83 23.84 4.51
N SER A 91 12.71 24.44 5.34
CA SER A 91 12.37 25.59 6.19
C SER A 91 12.02 26.89 5.43
N LYS A 92 12.29 26.94 4.12
CA LYS A 92 11.96 28.05 3.21
C LYS A 92 10.84 27.74 2.22
N SER A 93 10.27 26.53 2.26
CA SER A 93 9.39 26.01 1.20
C SER A 93 7.89 26.24 1.43
N GLU A 94 7.51 26.77 2.60
CA GLU A 94 6.12 26.92 3.06
C GLU A 94 5.31 25.60 3.00
N LYS A 95 6.00 24.45 3.00
CA LYS A 95 5.40 23.12 3.05
C LYS A 95 5.21 22.67 4.49
N LYS A 96 4.17 21.86 4.69
CA LYS A 96 3.77 21.31 5.98
C LYS A 96 4.18 19.85 6.11
N TRP A 97 3.93 19.08 5.05
CA TRP A 97 4.11 17.63 5.04
C TRP A 97 5.40 17.25 4.34
N PHE A 98 6.19 16.35 4.92
CA PHE A 98 7.47 15.91 4.36
C PHE A 98 7.58 14.38 4.40
N PRO A 99 8.25 13.73 3.42
CA PRO A 99 8.39 12.27 3.34
C PRO A 99 8.87 11.66 4.65
N TYR A 100 8.18 10.61 5.12
CA TYR A 100 8.45 9.98 6.42
C TYR A 100 8.58 8.47 6.28
N ALA A 101 9.78 7.94 6.56
CA ALA A 101 9.97 6.51 6.74
C ALA A 101 9.36 6.12 8.09
N ASN A 102 8.27 5.35 8.09
CA ASN A 102 7.48 5.06 9.28
C ASN A 102 7.27 3.54 9.52
N GLY A 103 8.37 2.79 9.54
CA GLY A 103 8.36 1.33 9.64
C GLY A 103 7.68 0.65 8.45
N GLY A 104 6.75 -0.28 8.74
CA GLY A 104 5.93 -1.00 7.76
C GLY A 104 6.46 -2.40 7.39
N GLU A 105 5.72 -3.06 6.50
CA GLU A 105 6.03 -4.38 5.91
C GLU A 105 7.50 -4.51 5.45
N ALA A 106 8.08 -5.70 5.63
CA ALA A 106 9.48 -5.98 5.32
C ALA A 106 9.71 -6.04 3.79
N ARG A 107 10.59 -5.17 3.29
CA ARG A 107 10.97 -5.08 1.88
C ARG A 107 12.43 -4.64 1.73
N LYS A 108 13.19 -5.41 0.94
CA LYS A 108 14.59 -5.16 0.58
C LYS A 108 14.69 -4.04 -0.46
N TRP A 109 15.87 -3.43 -0.56
CA TRP A 109 16.30 -2.47 -1.59
C TRP A 109 15.52 -1.15 -1.65
N TYR A 110 14.25 -1.17 -2.06
CA TYR A 110 13.35 -0.01 -2.20
C TYR A 110 11.91 -0.51 -2.41
N ALA A 111 10.83 0.01 -1.81
CA ALA A 111 10.66 1.04 -0.79
C ALA A 111 9.58 0.57 0.20
N ASN A 112 9.23 1.40 1.19
CA ASN A 112 7.94 1.29 1.88
C ASN A 112 7.49 2.70 2.30
N TYR A 113 7.26 3.55 1.30
CA TYR A 113 7.14 5.01 1.47
C TYR A 113 5.72 5.47 1.12
N SER A 114 4.85 5.38 2.13
CA SER A 114 3.45 5.77 2.05
C SER A 114 3.08 6.95 2.96
N HIS A 115 3.98 7.37 3.86
CA HIS A 115 3.71 8.32 4.94
C HIS A 115 4.42 9.67 4.74
N VAL A 116 3.79 10.71 5.30
CA VAL A 116 4.36 12.05 5.47
C VAL A 116 4.16 12.51 6.92
N VAL A 117 5.08 13.33 7.42
CA VAL A 117 5.03 13.92 8.76
C VAL A 117 4.93 15.44 8.67
N ASN A 118 4.22 16.06 9.61
CA ASN A 118 4.19 17.51 9.75
C ASN A 118 5.55 18.01 10.25
N TRP A 119 6.34 18.62 9.38
CA TRP A 119 7.60 19.32 9.71
C TRP A 119 7.55 20.80 9.30
N GLU A 120 6.34 21.37 9.29
CA GLU A 120 6.09 22.79 9.04
C GLU A 120 6.95 23.68 9.96
N ASN A 121 7.48 24.78 9.43
CA ASN A 121 8.35 25.71 10.17
C ASN A 121 9.55 25.00 10.85
N ASP A 122 10.19 24.07 10.13
CA ASP A 122 11.27 23.19 10.64
C ASP A 122 10.85 22.36 11.88
N GLY A 123 9.61 21.87 11.87
CA GLY A 123 9.05 21.05 12.94
C GLY A 123 8.79 21.80 14.24
N ALA A 124 8.67 23.13 14.21
CA ALA A 124 8.52 23.96 15.41
C ALA A 124 7.46 23.42 16.39
N ILE A 125 6.28 23.04 15.88
CA ILE A 125 5.20 22.49 16.72
C ILE A 125 5.60 21.19 17.43
N LEU A 126 6.26 20.25 16.75
CA LEU A 126 6.77 19.01 17.35
C LEU A 126 7.85 19.30 18.40
N GLN A 127 8.68 20.31 18.18
CA GLN A 127 9.74 20.73 19.11
C GLN A 127 9.22 21.51 20.33
N THR A 128 7.96 21.96 20.34
CA THR A 128 7.37 22.74 21.46
C THR A 128 6.10 22.14 22.09
N ASP A 129 5.42 21.19 21.46
CA ASP A 129 4.18 20.59 21.99
C ASP A 129 4.46 19.86 23.31
N LEU A 130 3.87 20.35 24.41
CA LEU A 130 4.10 19.80 25.75
C LEU A 130 3.09 18.70 26.08
N HIS A 131 3.60 17.60 26.61
CA HIS A 131 2.82 16.64 27.38
C HIS A 131 2.38 17.27 28.72
N GLU A 132 1.32 16.74 29.34
CA GLU A 132 0.79 17.18 30.65
C GLU A 132 1.85 17.20 31.77
N SER A 133 2.92 16.44 31.61
CA SER A 133 4.10 16.38 32.50
C SER A 133 5.13 17.50 32.28
N GLY A 134 4.82 18.52 31.47
CA GLY A 134 5.68 19.68 31.19
C GLY A 134 6.92 19.39 30.34
N ARG A 135 6.99 18.22 29.70
CA ARG A 135 8.06 17.82 28.76
C ARG A 135 7.54 17.92 27.32
N VAL A 136 8.43 18.26 26.38
CA VAL A 136 8.11 18.14 24.95
C VAL A 136 7.73 16.68 24.64
N ARG A 137 6.62 16.52 23.91
CA ARG A 137 6.02 15.23 23.56
C ARG A 137 6.89 14.44 22.58
N ALA A 138 7.33 15.10 21.51
CA ALA A 138 8.18 14.49 20.50
C ALA A 138 9.66 14.51 20.92
N HIS A 139 10.43 13.54 20.41
CA HIS A 139 11.87 13.43 20.67
C HIS A 139 12.59 12.64 19.56
N ASN A 140 13.93 12.55 19.64
CA ASN A 140 14.81 11.95 18.63
C ASN A 140 14.72 12.63 17.25
N PHE A 141 14.73 13.97 17.22
CA PHE A 141 14.63 14.76 15.99
C PHE A 141 15.78 14.58 14.99
N ASN A 142 16.94 14.06 15.40
CA ASN A 142 18.11 13.77 14.53
C ASN A 142 18.45 14.91 13.55
N LEU A 143 18.48 16.15 14.04
CA LEU A 143 18.53 17.39 13.25
C LEU A 143 19.74 17.54 12.30
N ASP A 144 20.77 16.71 12.46
CA ASP A 144 21.97 16.61 11.61
C ASP A 144 21.92 15.50 10.55
N LYS A 145 20.94 14.57 10.66
CA LYS A 145 20.74 13.42 9.74
C LYS A 145 19.42 13.46 8.97
N ILE A 146 18.36 14.11 9.47
CA ILE A 146 17.12 14.29 8.71
C ILE A 146 17.37 15.01 7.37
N PHE A 147 16.55 14.67 6.37
CA PHE A 147 16.68 15.06 4.96
C PHE A 147 17.94 14.55 4.22
N LYS A 148 18.92 13.91 4.89
CA LYS A 148 20.07 13.27 4.21
C LYS A 148 19.69 11.89 3.66
N PRO A 149 20.28 11.45 2.54
CA PRO A 149 20.16 10.07 2.09
C PRO A 149 20.89 9.11 3.04
N GLY A 150 20.42 7.87 3.08
CA GLY A 150 20.96 6.81 3.93
C GLY A 150 20.33 5.46 3.62
N LEU A 151 20.26 4.59 4.61
CA LEU A 151 19.51 3.33 4.58
C LEU A 151 18.52 3.29 5.76
N THR A 152 17.44 2.52 5.63
CA THR A 152 16.46 2.31 6.71
C THR A 152 15.87 0.89 6.65
N TRP A 153 15.44 0.38 7.80
CA TRP A 153 14.73 -0.90 7.94
C TRP A 153 13.54 -0.74 8.88
N SER A 154 12.64 -1.72 8.89
CA SER A 154 11.53 -1.76 9.85
C SER A 154 12.04 -2.37 11.17
N LEU A 155 11.78 -1.70 12.31
CA LEU A 155 12.28 -2.14 13.63
C LEU A 155 11.80 -3.55 14.02
N ILE A 156 10.52 -3.82 13.74
CA ILE A 156 9.88 -5.13 13.93
C ILE A 156 9.94 -5.84 12.57
N ASN A 157 10.56 -7.02 12.53
CA ASN A 157 10.64 -7.85 11.33
C ASN A 157 10.76 -9.32 11.74
N SER A 158 9.87 -10.17 11.22
CA SER A 158 9.61 -11.51 11.76
C SER A 158 10.53 -12.62 11.23
N THR A 159 11.28 -12.40 10.15
CA THR A 159 11.75 -13.54 9.32
C THR A 159 13.14 -13.37 8.71
N TYR A 160 13.47 -12.22 8.09
CA TYR A 160 14.75 -12.01 7.40
C TYR A 160 15.17 -10.54 7.40
N ASN A 161 16.45 -10.24 7.21
CA ASN A 161 16.91 -8.85 7.12
C ASN A 161 16.40 -8.14 5.85
N ALA A 162 15.86 -6.93 6.02
CA ALA A 162 15.23 -6.16 4.96
C ALA A 162 15.52 -4.65 5.12
N ILE A 163 16.72 -4.25 4.70
CA ILE A 163 17.13 -2.85 4.60
C ILE A 163 16.87 -2.30 3.19
N ARG A 164 16.50 -1.03 3.13
CA ARG A 164 16.14 -0.29 1.91
C ARG A 164 16.77 1.10 1.90
N VAL A 165 16.96 1.67 0.71
CA VAL A 165 17.53 3.02 0.54
C VAL A 165 16.58 4.06 1.09
N LEU A 166 17.05 4.88 2.03
CA LEU A 166 16.38 6.09 2.50
C LEU A 166 16.77 7.24 1.55
N PRO A 167 15.86 7.79 0.73
CA PRO A 167 16.20 8.86 -0.20
C PRO A 167 16.54 10.17 0.51
N ALA A 168 17.17 11.09 -0.21
CA ALA A 168 17.28 12.48 0.25
C ALA A 168 15.87 13.09 0.41
N GLY A 169 15.72 14.02 1.35
CA GLY A 169 14.45 14.68 1.64
C GLY A 169 13.52 13.98 2.64
N PHE A 170 13.97 12.89 3.27
CA PHE A 170 13.17 12.13 4.24
C PHE A 170 13.45 12.48 5.70
N LEU A 171 12.39 12.45 6.52
CA LEU A 171 12.48 12.17 7.96
C LEU A 171 12.22 10.68 8.22
N PHE A 172 12.54 10.18 9.41
CA PHE A 172 12.43 8.77 9.78
C PHE A 172 11.93 8.61 11.22
N SER A 173 11.11 7.60 11.49
CA SER A 173 10.44 7.38 12.78
C SER A 173 11.20 6.42 13.70
N SER A 174 10.78 6.32 14.96
CA SER A 174 11.26 5.29 15.89
C SER A 174 11.05 3.86 15.37
N GLY A 175 10.00 3.62 14.58
CA GLY A 175 9.72 2.35 13.89
C GLY A 175 10.53 2.11 12.61
N ALA A 176 11.25 3.13 12.13
CA ALA A 176 12.21 3.06 11.02
C ALA A 176 13.62 3.54 11.44
N PRO A 177 14.36 2.73 12.23
CA PRO A 177 15.78 2.94 12.43
C PRO A 177 16.50 3.15 11.09
N SER A 178 17.48 4.05 11.11
CA SER A 178 18.17 4.50 9.89
C SER A 178 19.67 4.56 10.10
N LEU A 179 20.42 4.31 9.03
CA LEU A 179 21.87 4.28 8.97
C LEU A 179 22.36 5.31 7.97
N PHE A 180 23.37 6.08 8.37
CA PHE A 180 23.99 7.12 7.55
C PHE A 180 25.49 6.87 7.48
N SER A 181 26.10 7.09 6.31
CA SER A 181 27.55 7.13 6.15
C SER A 181 27.94 8.48 5.54
N GLU A 182 29.07 9.03 5.98
CA GLU A 182 29.64 10.23 5.36
C GLU A 182 30.27 9.91 3.98
N SER A 183 30.36 8.63 3.60
CA SER A 183 30.71 8.18 2.25
C SER A 183 29.50 7.58 1.54
N ALA A 184 28.94 8.30 0.57
CA ALA A 184 27.83 7.82 -0.25
C ALA A 184 28.17 6.53 -1.04
N ALA A 185 29.45 6.27 -1.31
CA ALA A 185 29.92 5.06 -2.00
C ALA A 185 29.94 3.80 -1.13
N GLU A 186 29.77 3.93 0.19
CA GLU A 186 29.64 2.80 1.13
C GLU A 186 28.17 2.38 1.31
N LEU A 187 27.20 3.28 1.13
CA LEU A 187 25.77 2.98 1.34
C LEU A 187 25.27 1.76 0.53
N PRO A 188 25.58 1.57 -0.77
CA PRO A 188 25.15 0.36 -1.49
C PRO A 188 25.88 -0.90 -1.01
N VAL A 189 27.13 -0.77 -0.54
CA VAL A 189 27.89 -1.92 0.01
C VAL A 189 27.27 -2.39 1.32
N ILE A 190 26.91 -1.44 2.19
CA ILE A 190 26.24 -1.72 3.46
C ILE A 190 24.84 -2.30 3.20
N CYS A 191 24.10 -1.78 2.21
CA CYS A 191 22.78 -2.29 1.83
C CYS A 191 22.85 -3.74 1.35
N GLY A 192 23.81 -4.08 0.49
CA GLY A 192 24.07 -5.46 0.06
C GLY A 192 24.47 -6.37 1.21
N TYR A 193 25.41 -5.93 2.05
CA TYR A 193 25.89 -6.72 3.18
C TYR A 193 24.75 -7.04 4.15
N TYR A 194 23.95 -6.05 4.50
CA TYR A 194 22.89 -6.20 5.49
C TYR A 194 21.71 -7.05 5.01
N ASN A 195 21.42 -7.05 3.70
CA ASN A 195 20.42 -7.93 3.09
C ASN A 195 20.94 -9.35 2.77
N SER A 196 22.22 -9.65 3.04
CA SER A 196 22.80 -10.98 2.76
C SER A 196 22.46 -12.03 3.82
N SER A 197 22.47 -13.30 3.42
CA SER A 197 22.38 -14.47 4.32
C SER A 197 23.44 -14.42 5.43
N VAL A 198 24.65 -13.92 5.13
CA VAL A 198 25.75 -13.74 6.09
C VAL A 198 25.37 -12.78 7.22
N THR A 199 24.75 -11.62 6.94
CA THR A 199 24.31 -10.72 8.02
C THR A 199 23.23 -11.37 8.88
N THR A 200 22.33 -12.16 8.29
CA THR A 200 21.32 -12.91 9.06
C THR A 200 21.96 -13.94 10.00
N TYR A 201 22.94 -14.69 9.51
CA TYR A 201 23.71 -15.65 10.30
C TYR A 201 24.49 -14.96 11.45
N LEU A 202 25.24 -13.89 11.15
CA LEU A 202 26.03 -13.15 12.14
C LEU A 202 25.14 -12.41 13.17
N LEU A 203 24.01 -11.82 12.76
CA LEU A 203 23.07 -11.17 13.69
C LEU A 203 22.45 -12.18 14.67
N SER A 204 22.19 -13.43 14.28
CA SER A 204 21.66 -14.44 15.20
C SER A 204 22.56 -14.73 16.41
N ALA A 205 23.87 -14.50 16.27
CA ALA A 205 24.85 -14.61 17.34
C ALA A 205 24.97 -13.32 18.19
N ILE A 206 24.68 -12.16 17.60
CA ILE A 206 24.78 -10.84 18.24
C ILE A 206 23.52 -10.51 19.05
N ASN A 207 22.34 -10.78 18.50
CA ASN A 207 21.03 -10.49 19.08
C ASN A 207 20.06 -11.65 18.77
N PRO A 208 19.75 -12.53 19.74
CA PRO A 208 18.83 -13.65 19.56
C PRO A 208 17.34 -13.26 19.70
N THR A 209 16.98 -11.99 19.42
CA THR A 209 15.61 -11.47 19.54
C THR A 209 15.14 -10.84 18.22
N ILE A 210 13.82 -10.76 18.05
CA ILE A 210 13.15 -10.29 16.82
C ILE A 210 13.37 -8.78 16.56
N ASN A 211 13.72 -8.00 17.59
CA ASN A 211 13.89 -6.55 17.47
C ASN A 211 15.28 -6.21 16.94
N ASN A 212 15.37 -5.76 15.68
CA ASN A 212 16.64 -5.40 15.05
C ASN A 212 17.01 -3.94 15.39
N ASN A 213 17.59 -3.74 16.57
CA ASN A 213 17.91 -2.41 17.10
C ASN A 213 19.13 -1.79 16.41
N SER A 214 19.13 -0.46 16.28
CA SER A 214 20.25 0.33 15.74
C SER A 214 21.63 -0.09 16.27
N GLY A 215 21.78 -0.21 17.60
CA GLY A 215 23.04 -0.58 18.26
C GLY A 215 23.48 -2.05 18.13
N ASP A 216 22.72 -2.91 17.43
CA ASP A 216 23.15 -4.28 17.12
C ASP A 216 23.86 -4.36 15.77
N ALA A 217 23.39 -3.60 14.78
CA ALA A 217 24.08 -3.42 13.50
C ALA A 217 25.51 -2.86 13.67
N ASP A 218 25.71 -1.94 14.61
CA ASP A 218 27.01 -1.36 15.02
C ASP A 218 28.08 -2.40 15.44
N LYS A 219 27.67 -3.66 15.69
CA LYS A 219 28.53 -4.77 16.12
C LYS A 219 28.89 -5.75 14.99
N LEU A 220 28.29 -5.61 13.81
CA LEU A 220 28.61 -6.46 12.66
C LEU A 220 30.05 -6.20 12.18
N PRO A 221 30.87 -7.24 11.94
CA PRO A 221 32.15 -7.12 11.26
C PRO A 221 31.99 -6.43 9.90
N TYR A 222 32.98 -5.66 9.44
CA TYR A 222 32.90 -4.95 8.16
C TYR A 222 34.27 -4.85 7.47
N GLN A 223 34.65 -5.87 6.72
CA GLN A 223 36.00 -5.98 6.13
C GLN A 223 35.94 -6.43 4.66
N PHE A 224 35.85 -5.45 3.75
CA PHE A 224 35.69 -5.71 2.31
C PHE A 224 36.76 -4.99 1.48
N SER A 225 37.42 -5.75 0.61
CA SER A 225 38.39 -5.23 -0.35
C SER A 225 37.74 -4.26 -1.36
N PRO A 226 38.51 -3.34 -1.97
CA PRO A 226 37.98 -2.44 -3.00
C PRO A 226 37.29 -3.15 -4.17
N HIS A 227 37.73 -4.39 -4.49
CA HIS A 227 37.13 -5.22 -5.53
C HIS A 227 35.75 -5.76 -5.12
N GLN A 228 35.63 -6.37 -3.93
CA GLN A 228 34.34 -6.81 -3.38
C GLN A 228 33.36 -5.63 -3.28
N LYS A 229 33.79 -4.49 -2.74
CA LYS A 229 32.96 -3.27 -2.69
C LYS A 229 32.49 -2.79 -4.07
N ALA A 230 33.28 -2.99 -5.13
CA ALA A 230 32.87 -2.65 -6.49
C ALA A 230 31.84 -3.64 -7.07
N ALA A 231 32.01 -4.94 -6.82
CA ALA A 231 31.06 -5.98 -7.23
C ALA A 231 29.69 -5.78 -6.56
N VAL A 232 29.67 -5.62 -5.23
CA VAL A 232 28.43 -5.37 -4.46
C VAL A 232 27.72 -4.11 -4.95
N ARG A 233 28.44 -2.99 -5.17
CA ARG A 233 27.84 -1.75 -5.70
C ARG A 233 27.09 -1.99 -7.01
N LYS A 234 27.68 -2.72 -7.98
CA LYS A 234 27.02 -3.03 -9.25
C LYS A 234 25.75 -3.86 -9.06
N CYS A 235 25.83 -4.90 -8.21
CA CYS A 235 24.69 -5.77 -7.93
C CYS A 235 23.54 -5.00 -7.28
N VAL A 236 23.86 -4.30 -6.19
CA VAL A 236 22.88 -3.60 -5.34
C VAL A 236 22.24 -2.39 -6.03
N THR A 237 22.98 -1.62 -6.85
CA THR A 237 22.36 -0.56 -7.66
C THR A 237 21.29 -1.13 -8.60
N THR A 238 21.57 -2.26 -9.26
CA THR A 238 20.61 -2.92 -10.16
C THR A 238 19.36 -3.37 -9.38
N ALA A 239 19.53 -3.99 -8.22
CA ALA A 239 18.43 -4.42 -7.35
C ALA A 239 17.59 -3.23 -6.84
N ILE A 240 18.22 -2.13 -6.43
CA ILE A 240 17.53 -0.89 -6.01
C ILE A 240 16.68 -0.32 -7.16
N ASP A 241 17.19 -0.32 -8.38
CA ASP A 241 16.50 0.27 -9.53
C ASP A 241 15.30 -0.59 -10.00
N LEU A 242 15.44 -1.93 -10.00
CA LEU A 242 14.31 -2.85 -10.23
C LEU A 242 13.24 -2.70 -9.14
N ALA A 243 13.64 -2.66 -7.87
CA ALA A 243 12.72 -2.51 -6.74
C ALA A 243 12.02 -1.13 -6.70
N ARG A 244 12.64 -0.09 -7.30
CA ARG A 244 11.99 1.21 -7.56
C ARG A 244 10.99 1.14 -8.71
N GLY A 245 11.34 0.48 -9.81
CA GLY A 245 10.43 0.27 -10.95
C GLY A 245 9.14 -0.45 -10.53
N ASP A 246 9.28 -1.53 -9.76
CA ASP A 246 8.15 -2.26 -9.18
C ASP A 246 7.30 -1.36 -8.24
N TRP A 247 7.90 -0.71 -7.23
CA TRP A 247 7.14 0.13 -6.28
C TRP A 247 6.37 1.27 -6.99
N ASN A 248 6.99 1.93 -7.97
CA ASN A 248 6.39 3.05 -8.70
C ASN A 248 5.38 2.60 -9.77
N SER A 249 5.17 1.30 -9.97
CA SER A 249 4.16 0.75 -10.88
C SER A 249 2.75 0.62 -10.25
N PHE A 250 2.59 0.99 -8.96
CA PHE A 250 1.32 0.92 -8.22
C PHE A 250 0.88 2.29 -7.67
N GLU A 251 -0.42 2.61 -7.75
CA GLU A 251 -1.05 3.88 -7.30
C GLU A 251 -0.79 4.30 -5.85
N THR A 252 -0.23 3.41 -5.03
CA THR A 252 0.16 3.66 -3.64
C THR A 252 1.50 4.37 -3.50
N SER A 253 2.35 4.38 -4.55
CA SER A 253 3.50 5.28 -4.65
C SER A 253 3.05 6.68 -5.08
N TRP A 254 3.64 7.72 -4.50
CA TRP A 254 3.45 9.10 -4.97
C TRP A 254 4.17 9.40 -6.29
N ASP A 255 5.14 8.55 -6.68
CA ASP A 255 5.85 8.61 -7.96
C ASP A 255 5.13 7.80 -9.07
N PHE A 256 3.92 7.29 -8.81
CA PHE A 256 3.16 6.52 -9.79
C PHE A 256 2.76 7.40 -11.00
N THR A 257 3.09 6.92 -12.20
CA THR A 257 2.85 7.61 -13.46
C THR A 257 1.63 7.08 -14.20
N ASP A 258 1.67 5.82 -14.62
CA ASP A 258 0.67 5.17 -15.48
C ASP A 258 0.51 3.69 -15.12
N PHE A 259 -0.66 3.12 -15.43
CA PHE A 259 -0.91 1.71 -15.15
C PHE A 259 -0.18 0.78 -16.16
N PRO A 260 0.68 -0.16 -15.73
CA PRO A 260 1.59 -0.88 -16.63
C PRO A 260 0.93 -1.61 -17.80
N LEU A 261 -0.28 -2.16 -17.62
CA LEU A 261 -1.03 -2.88 -18.67
C LEU A 261 -1.47 -1.98 -19.84
N LEU A 262 -1.32 -0.66 -19.71
CA LEU A 262 -1.55 0.33 -20.75
C LEU A 262 -0.29 0.67 -21.56
N SER A 263 0.91 0.28 -21.11
CA SER A 263 2.14 0.59 -21.86
C SER A 263 2.14 -0.07 -23.23
N VAL A 264 2.72 0.63 -24.20
CA VAL A 264 2.91 0.16 -25.58
C VAL A 264 3.80 -1.09 -25.61
N ASP A 265 4.77 -1.20 -24.71
CA ASP A 265 5.75 -2.31 -24.67
C ASP A 265 5.09 -3.68 -24.44
N TYR A 266 4.07 -3.72 -23.57
CA TYR A 266 3.33 -4.95 -23.27
C TYR A 266 2.17 -5.18 -24.22
N ARG A 267 1.89 -4.25 -25.13
CA ARG A 267 0.62 -4.15 -25.84
C ARG A 267 0.45 -5.21 -26.92
N GLN A 268 -0.66 -5.95 -26.85
CA GLN A 268 -1.01 -6.99 -27.81
C GLN A 268 -2.44 -6.81 -28.36
N THR A 269 -2.82 -7.66 -29.32
CA THR A 269 -4.15 -7.65 -29.97
C THR A 269 -5.31 -7.86 -29.01
N THR A 270 -5.12 -8.68 -27.96
CA THR A 270 -6.09 -8.93 -26.90
C THR A 270 -5.56 -8.46 -25.55
N LEU A 271 -6.47 -8.15 -24.61
CA LEU A 271 -6.10 -7.82 -23.23
C LEU A 271 -5.45 -9.02 -22.52
N LYS A 272 -5.91 -10.24 -22.80
CA LYS A 272 -5.30 -11.47 -22.30
C LYS A 272 -3.83 -11.59 -22.71
N HIS A 273 -3.51 -11.41 -23.99
CA HIS A 273 -2.12 -11.46 -24.46
C HIS A 273 -1.29 -10.30 -23.91
N SER A 274 -1.91 -9.12 -23.71
CA SER A 274 -1.22 -7.96 -23.11
C SER A 274 -0.86 -8.23 -21.64
N TYR A 275 -1.77 -8.85 -20.88
CA TYR A 275 -1.49 -9.32 -19.52
C TYR A 275 -0.41 -10.41 -19.49
N GLN A 276 -0.45 -11.38 -20.41
CA GLN A 276 0.57 -12.44 -20.48
C GLN A 276 1.96 -11.89 -20.80
N ASN A 277 2.06 -10.86 -21.64
CA ASN A 277 3.31 -10.18 -21.96
C ASN A 277 3.86 -9.42 -20.73
N LEU A 278 3.00 -8.64 -20.05
CA LEU A 278 3.32 -7.98 -18.78
C LEU A 278 3.73 -8.97 -17.68
N ARG A 279 3.03 -10.11 -17.57
CA ARG A 279 3.32 -11.16 -16.58
C ARG A 279 4.67 -11.84 -16.85
N THR A 280 5.04 -12.01 -18.13
CA THR A 280 6.35 -12.51 -18.55
C THR A 280 7.45 -11.54 -18.12
N TYR A 281 7.31 -10.25 -18.43
CA TYR A 281 8.23 -9.22 -17.95
C TYR A 281 8.36 -9.20 -16.42
N TRP A 282 7.24 -9.29 -15.68
CA TRP A 282 7.28 -9.41 -14.22
C TRP A 282 8.01 -10.68 -13.74
N ARG A 283 7.90 -11.81 -14.46
CA ARG A 283 8.64 -13.05 -14.13
C ARG A 283 10.13 -12.86 -14.38
N GLU A 284 10.52 -12.24 -15.50
CA GLU A 284 11.91 -11.92 -15.82
C GLU A 284 12.53 -10.97 -14.78
N MET A 285 11.78 -9.93 -14.37
CA MET A 285 12.21 -9.00 -13.32
C MET A 285 12.39 -9.68 -11.95
N VAL A 286 11.51 -10.64 -11.59
CA VAL A 286 11.64 -11.43 -10.35
C VAL A 286 12.83 -12.39 -10.41
N LEU A 287 13.07 -13.05 -11.53
CA LEU A 287 14.22 -13.95 -11.71
C LEU A 287 15.56 -13.20 -11.77
N GLU A 288 15.61 -12.02 -12.38
CA GLU A 288 16.80 -11.16 -12.34
C GLU A 288 17.04 -10.62 -10.92
N MET A 289 15.99 -10.26 -10.17
CA MET A 289 16.12 -9.91 -8.75
C MET A 289 16.67 -11.09 -7.94
N GLN A 290 16.13 -12.29 -8.10
CA GLN A 290 16.64 -13.51 -7.46
C GLN A 290 18.13 -13.69 -7.75
N ARG A 291 18.52 -13.65 -9.03
CA ARG A 291 19.92 -13.75 -9.47
C ARG A 291 20.83 -12.66 -8.89
N LEU A 292 20.31 -11.46 -8.62
CA LEU A 292 21.03 -10.36 -7.96
C LEU A 292 21.16 -10.59 -6.44
N GLU A 293 20.13 -11.10 -5.76
CA GLU A 293 20.22 -11.44 -4.33
C GLU A 293 21.15 -12.64 -4.09
N GLU A 294 21.14 -13.65 -4.97
CA GLU A 294 22.04 -14.80 -4.92
C GLU A 294 23.50 -14.45 -5.19
N GLU A 295 23.77 -13.57 -6.17
CA GLU A 295 25.12 -13.05 -6.42
C GLU A 295 25.58 -12.16 -5.26
N ASN A 296 24.68 -11.38 -4.66
CA ASN A 296 24.99 -10.61 -3.45
C ASN A 296 25.35 -11.53 -2.28
N ASN A 297 24.57 -12.60 -2.03
CA ASN A 297 24.90 -13.63 -1.03
C ASN A 297 26.27 -14.26 -1.30
N ARG A 298 26.52 -14.73 -2.53
CA ARG A 298 27.80 -15.32 -2.95
C ARG A 298 28.99 -14.43 -2.61
N ILE A 299 28.94 -13.14 -2.97
CA ILE A 299 30.04 -12.19 -2.71
C ILE A 299 30.35 -12.06 -1.21
N PHE A 300 29.34 -12.14 -0.33
CA PHE A 300 29.56 -12.08 1.13
C PHE A 300 29.96 -13.43 1.73
N ILE A 301 29.39 -14.55 1.28
CA ILE A 301 29.80 -15.89 1.69
C ILE A 301 31.29 -16.10 1.35
N ASP A 302 31.72 -15.71 0.15
CA ASP A 302 33.11 -15.72 -0.28
C ASP A 302 34.00 -14.71 0.48
N ALA A 303 33.45 -13.59 0.95
CA ALA A 303 34.21 -12.61 1.72
C ALA A 303 34.52 -13.06 3.17
N TYR A 304 33.67 -13.90 3.76
CA TYR A 304 33.83 -14.41 5.12
C TYR A 304 34.30 -15.87 5.20
N GLY A 305 34.34 -16.59 4.07
CA GLY A 305 34.74 -18.00 4.02
C GLY A 305 33.69 -18.93 4.64
N LEU A 306 32.41 -18.70 4.34
CA LEU A 306 31.26 -19.38 4.96
C LEU A 306 30.56 -20.38 4.01
N GLN A 307 31.29 -20.98 3.07
CA GLN A 307 30.72 -21.87 2.04
C GLN A 307 30.23 -23.22 2.59
N ASP A 308 30.71 -23.65 3.76
CA ASP A 308 30.29 -24.92 4.39
C ASP A 308 29.04 -24.74 5.27
N GLU A 309 28.70 -23.49 5.63
CA GLU A 309 27.60 -23.12 6.52
C GLU A 309 26.42 -22.45 5.80
N LEU A 310 26.69 -21.76 4.68
CA LEU A 310 25.72 -20.95 3.95
C LEU A 310 25.77 -21.20 2.45
N THR A 311 24.60 -21.27 1.83
CA THR A 311 24.46 -21.36 0.37
C THR A 311 23.91 -20.03 -0.18
N PRO A 312 24.18 -19.67 -1.46
CA PRO A 312 23.78 -18.37 -2.00
C PRO A 312 22.30 -18.27 -2.38
N GLU A 313 21.62 -19.39 -2.64
CA GLU A 313 20.26 -19.47 -3.21
C GLU A 313 19.21 -18.70 -2.39
N VAL A 314 18.23 -18.09 -3.07
CA VAL A 314 17.15 -17.32 -2.42
C VAL A 314 15.78 -17.82 -2.88
N PRO A 315 14.86 -18.21 -1.95
CA PRO A 315 13.50 -18.62 -2.30
C PRO A 315 12.71 -17.49 -2.99
N LEU A 316 11.81 -17.84 -3.91
CA LEU A 316 10.96 -16.85 -4.60
C LEU A 316 10.05 -16.09 -3.62
N GLU A 317 9.70 -16.71 -2.51
CA GLU A 317 8.90 -16.15 -1.41
C GLU A 317 9.63 -14.99 -0.69
N GLU A 318 10.96 -14.93 -0.76
CA GLU A 318 11.79 -13.87 -0.17
C GLU A 318 12.09 -12.70 -1.13
N ILE A 319 11.71 -12.80 -2.40
CA ILE A 319 11.95 -11.77 -3.42
C ILE A 319 10.86 -10.70 -3.30
N THR A 320 11.16 -9.63 -2.56
CA THR A 320 10.18 -8.65 -2.03
C THR A 320 9.62 -7.64 -3.06
N LEU A 321 9.35 -8.09 -4.29
CA LEU A 321 8.70 -7.30 -5.35
C LEU A 321 7.17 -7.47 -5.30
N THR A 322 6.41 -6.42 -5.54
CA THR A 322 4.93 -6.45 -5.48
C THR A 322 4.31 -7.12 -6.72
N CYS A 323 5.03 -7.22 -7.83
CA CYS A 323 4.65 -8.05 -8.97
C CYS A 323 4.89 -9.56 -8.75
N ASN A 324 5.58 -9.97 -7.68
CA ASN A 324 5.88 -11.36 -7.39
C ASN A 324 4.71 -12.04 -6.67
N PRO A 325 4.03 -13.04 -7.27
CA PRO A 325 2.90 -13.72 -6.62
C PRO A 325 3.31 -14.45 -5.32
N HIS A 326 4.51 -15.04 -5.29
CA HIS A 326 5.03 -15.82 -4.14
C HIS A 326 5.10 -14.93 -2.89
N TYR A 327 5.74 -13.77 -3.00
CA TYR A 327 5.83 -12.78 -1.92
C TYR A 327 4.49 -12.06 -1.65
N ARG A 328 3.75 -11.64 -2.70
CA ARG A 328 2.52 -10.83 -2.54
C ARG A 328 1.36 -11.60 -1.90
N TYR A 329 1.27 -12.93 -2.10
CA TYR A 329 0.15 -13.73 -1.60
C TYR A 329 0.55 -14.77 -0.54
N GLY A 330 1.72 -15.39 -0.65
CA GLY A 330 2.36 -16.24 0.38
C GLY A 330 1.59 -17.45 0.90
N GLY A 331 2.24 -18.22 1.78
CA GLY A 331 1.67 -19.39 2.46
C GLY A 331 1.30 -20.53 1.51
N ASP A 332 0.45 -21.44 2.00
CA ASP A 332 0.16 -22.75 1.38
C ASP A 332 -0.73 -22.71 0.11
N LYS A 333 -0.60 -21.68 -0.74
CA LYS A 333 -1.35 -21.51 -1.99
C LYS A 333 -0.60 -22.10 -3.18
N SER A 334 -1.31 -22.82 -4.04
CA SER A 334 -0.78 -23.33 -5.32
C SER A 334 -0.36 -22.20 -6.28
N GLU A 335 0.54 -22.50 -7.23
CA GLU A 335 0.99 -21.54 -8.26
C GLU A 335 -0.22 -21.00 -9.05
N GLU A 336 -1.19 -21.87 -9.37
CA GLU A 336 -2.43 -21.50 -10.06
C GLU A 336 -3.32 -20.55 -9.25
N GLU A 337 -3.43 -20.74 -7.92
CA GLU A 337 -4.16 -19.80 -7.05
C GLU A 337 -3.47 -18.45 -6.95
N GLN A 338 -2.14 -18.43 -6.86
CA GLN A 338 -1.38 -17.18 -6.77
C GLN A 338 -1.41 -16.38 -8.09
N GLU A 339 -1.31 -17.05 -9.25
CA GLU A 339 -1.49 -16.42 -10.57
C GLU A 339 -2.93 -15.92 -10.79
N ALA A 340 -3.94 -16.67 -10.33
CA ALA A 340 -5.33 -16.22 -10.38
C ALA A 340 -5.57 -14.98 -9.50
N LEU A 341 -4.96 -14.92 -8.30
CA LEU A 341 -4.98 -13.74 -7.44
C LEU A 341 -4.27 -12.54 -8.09
N LEU A 342 -3.10 -12.74 -8.69
CA LEU A 342 -2.33 -11.70 -9.38
C LEU A 342 -3.10 -11.11 -10.57
N LEU A 343 -3.69 -11.96 -11.41
CA LEU A 343 -4.53 -11.55 -12.52
C LEU A 343 -5.75 -10.74 -12.04
N ALA A 344 -6.44 -11.23 -11.01
CA ALA A 344 -7.61 -10.56 -10.47
C ALA A 344 -7.26 -9.18 -9.86
N ASP A 345 -6.20 -9.10 -9.05
CA ASP A 345 -5.72 -7.83 -8.50
C ASP A 345 -5.26 -6.86 -9.59
N THR A 346 -4.62 -7.34 -10.66
CA THR A 346 -4.25 -6.51 -11.82
C THR A 346 -5.50 -5.91 -12.47
N MET A 347 -6.63 -6.65 -12.54
CA MET A 347 -7.89 -6.08 -13.02
C MET A 347 -8.52 -5.11 -12.00
N ARG A 348 -8.43 -5.36 -10.69
CA ARG A 348 -8.84 -4.38 -9.65
C ARG A 348 -8.04 -3.08 -9.75
N GLU A 349 -6.77 -3.18 -10.12
CA GLU A 349 -5.85 -2.05 -10.32
C GLU A 349 -6.20 -1.28 -11.59
N LEU A 350 -6.53 -1.98 -12.68
CA LEU A 350 -7.12 -1.35 -13.88
C LEU A 350 -8.42 -0.59 -13.57
N MET A 351 -9.31 -1.15 -12.73
CA MET A 351 -10.56 -0.48 -12.34
C MET A 351 -10.31 0.74 -11.43
N SER A 352 -9.35 0.64 -10.52
CA SER A 352 -8.90 1.74 -9.65
C SER A 352 -8.35 2.92 -10.47
N TYR A 353 -7.47 2.64 -11.43
CA TYR A 353 -6.90 3.64 -12.33
C TYR A 353 -7.95 4.22 -13.28
N ALA A 354 -8.91 3.42 -13.77
CA ALA A 354 -10.03 3.90 -14.58
C ALA A 354 -10.89 4.92 -13.81
N VAL A 355 -11.24 4.64 -12.54
CA VAL A 355 -11.98 5.57 -11.68
C VAL A 355 -11.12 6.80 -11.32
N GLY A 356 -9.80 6.63 -11.15
CA GLY A 356 -8.86 7.75 -11.03
C GLY A 356 -8.83 8.66 -12.26
N CYS A 357 -8.96 8.10 -13.46
CA CYS A 357 -9.12 8.88 -14.70
C CYS A 357 -10.50 9.56 -14.78
N MET A 358 -11.58 8.92 -14.30
CA MET A 358 -12.90 9.56 -14.25
C MET A 358 -12.90 10.79 -13.35
N PHE A 359 -12.30 10.70 -12.17
CA PHE A 359 -12.20 11.85 -11.26
C PHE A 359 -11.13 12.88 -11.64
N GLY A 360 -10.27 12.59 -12.62
CA GLY A 360 -9.18 13.47 -13.05
C GLY A 360 -7.93 13.42 -12.16
N ARG A 361 -7.82 12.43 -11.27
CA ARG A 361 -6.60 12.17 -10.49
C ARG A 361 -5.43 11.75 -11.39
N TYR A 362 -5.73 11.03 -12.48
CA TYR A 362 -4.80 10.61 -13.53
C TYR A 362 -5.35 10.94 -14.92
N SER A 363 -4.57 10.68 -15.97
CA SER A 363 -5.00 10.80 -17.37
C SER A 363 -4.37 9.73 -18.24
N LEU A 364 -5.05 9.36 -19.33
CA LEU A 364 -4.44 8.58 -20.41
C LEU A 364 -3.50 9.43 -21.29
N ASP A 365 -3.50 10.75 -21.12
CA ASP A 365 -2.86 11.72 -22.01
C ASP A 365 -1.74 12.55 -21.34
N LYS A 366 -1.55 12.35 -20.03
CA LYS A 366 -0.48 12.95 -19.24
C LYS A 366 -0.09 11.98 -18.11
N PRO A 367 1.19 11.56 -18.02
CA PRO A 367 1.66 10.68 -16.95
C PRO A 367 1.63 11.41 -15.59
N GLY A 368 1.36 10.65 -14.53
CA GLY A 368 1.46 11.12 -13.16
C GLY A 368 0.18 11.72 -12.58
N LEU A 369 0.29 12.15 -11.32
CA LEU A 369 -0.80 12.71 -10.52
C LEU A 369 -1.17 14.12 -11.02
N ILE A 370 -2.47 14.40 -11.21
CA ILE A 370 -2.98 15.63 -11.84
C ILE A 370 -3.82 16.45 -10.88
N LEU A 371 -4.95 15.90 -10.40
CA LEU A 371 -5.73 16.46 -9.30
C LEU A 371 -5.44 15.67 -8.02
N ALA A 372 -5.05 16.39 -6.98
CA ALA A 372 -4.67 15.88 -5.66
C ALA A 372 -4.56 16.99 -4.59
N ASN A 373 -5.32 18.07 -4.73
CA ASN A 373 -5.31 19.23 -3.84
C ASN A 373 -6.74 19.61 -3.46
N GLN A 374 -6.90 20.38 -2.38
CA GLN A 374 -8.19 20.67 -1.80
C GLN A 374 -9.01 21.64 -2.66
N GLY A 375 -10.20 21.19 -3.08
CA GLY A 375 -11.12 21.95 -3.93
C GLY A 375 -10.81 21.89 -5.43
N ASP A 376 -9.88 21.02 -5.87
CA ASP A 376 -9.48 20.87 -7.28
C ASP A 376 -10.71 20.73 -8.22
N THR A 377 -10.68 21.42 -9.35
CA THR A 377 -11.82 21.50 -10.29
C THR A 377 -11.51 20.91 -11.66
N LEU A 378 -12.54 20.75 -12.50
CA LEU A 378 -12.36 20.43 -13.92
C LEU A 378 -11.50 21.47 -14.66
N ALA A 379 -11.52 22.75 -14.24
CA ALA A 379 -10.68 23.78 -14.84
C ALA A 379 -9.18 23.55 -14.54
N ASP A 380 -8.85 23.11 -13.32
CA ASP A 380 -7.48 22.79 -12.91
C ASP A 380 -6.94 21.52 -13.60
N TYR A 381 -7.84 20.60 -13.98
CA TYR A 381 -7.51 19.46 -14.84
C TYR A 381 -7.27 19.92 -16.29
N LEU A 382 -8.20 20.69 -16.88
CA LEU A 382 -8.10 21.13 -18.28
C LEU A 382 -6.95 22.11 -18.51
N ALA A 383 -6.51 22.85 -17.49
CA ALA A 383 -5.27 23.63 -17.52
C ALA A 383 -4.01 22.76 -17.67
N GLN A 384 -4.07 21.49 -17.26
CA GLN A 384 -2.97 20.51 -17.35
C GLN A 384 -3.13 19.52 -18.51
N VAL A 385 -4.36 19.21 -18.92
CA VAL A 385 -4.72 18.30 -20.02
C VAL A 385 -5.85 18.93 -20.84
N PRO A 386 -5.56 19.83 -21.79
CA PRO A 386 -6.60 20.63 -22.46
C PRO A 386 -7.53 19.86 -23.41
N GLN A 387 -7.12 18.66 -23.85
CA GLN A 387 -7.87 17.82 -24.80
C GLN A 387 -7.76 16.33 -24.40
N PRO A 388 -8.41 15.90 -23.30
CA PRO A 388 -8.33 14.52 -22.83
C PRO A 388 -9.14 13.59 -23.76
N ARG A 389 -8.58 12.44 -24.12
CA ARG A 389 -9.28 11.38 -24.88
C ARG A 389 -10.41 10.74 -24.07
N PHE A 390 -10.27 10.69 -22.75
CA PHE A 390 -11.30 10.21 -21.83
C PHE A 390 -11.76 11.36 -20.92
N PRO A 391 -13.04 11.78 -20.98
CA PRO A 391 -13.50 12.96 -20.26
C PRO A 391 -13.57 12.70 -18.74
N VAL A 392 -12.99 13.63 -17.99
CA VAL A 392 -13.14 13.74 -16.55
C VAL A 392 -14.59 14.12 -16.20
N ASP A 393 -15.04 13.66 -15.05
CA ASP A 393 -16.31 13.98 -14.42
C ASP A 393 -16.37 15.48 -14.05
N ASP A 394 -17.43 16.19 -14.40
CA ASP A 394 -17.47 17.64 -14.27
C ASP A 394 -17.82 18.10 -12.85
N ASP A 395 -18.83 17.49 -12.20
CA ASP A 395 -19.32 17.91 -10.88
C ASP A 395 -18.89 17.08 -9.66
N ASN A 396 -18.01 16.08 -9.87
CA ASN A 396 -17.38 15.22 -8.86
C ASN A 396 -18.33 14.21 -8.20
N VAL A 397 -19.38 13.74 -8.91
CA VAL A 397 -20.34 12.77 -8.40
C VAL A 397 -20.61 11.67 -9.44
N ILE A 398 -20.08 10.48 -9.21
CA ILE A 398 -20.26 9.31 -10.11
C ILE A 398 -21.27 8.33 -9.50
N PRO A 399 -22.45 8.12 -10.12
CA PRO A 399 -23.44 7.16 -9.62
C PRO A 399 -22.96 5.70 -9.64
N MET A 400 -23.38 4.96 -8.62
CA MET A 400 -23.14 3.53 -8.45
C MET A 400 -24.45 2.80 -8.12
N LEU A 401 -25.26 2.53 -9.15
CA LEU A 401 -26.65 2.07 -9.00
C LEU A 401 -26.93 0.74 -9.71
N ASP A 402 -27.98 0.05 -9.26
CA ASP A 402 -28.52 -1.17 -9.88
C ASP A 402 -29.39 -0.80 -11.10
N GLY A 403 -28.78 -0.77 -12.28
CA GLY A 403 -29.43 -0.37 -13.55
C GLY A 403 -28.85 0.90 -14.15
N ASP A 404 -29.21 1.17 -15.41
CA ASP A 404 -28.64 2.25 -16.23
C ASP A 404 -29.44 3.56 -16.06
N TRP A 405 -29.43 4.13 -14.85
CA TRP A 405 -30.25 5.29 -14.46
C TRP A 405 -29.67 6.67 -14.82
N PHE A 406 -28.38 6.73 -15.13
CA PHE A 406 -27.63 7.95 -15.47
C PHE A 406 -26.61 7.64 -16.57
N ALA A 407 -26.26 8.65 -17.39
CA ALA A 407 -25.31 8.49 -18.49
C ALA A 407 -23.84 8.44 -18.04
N ASP A 408 -23.57 8.96 -16.84
CA ASP A 408 -22.29 9.02 -16.13
C ASP A 408 -22.10 7.87 -15.12
N ASP A 409 -23.02 6.89 -15.08
CA ASP A 409 -22.91 5.70 -14.21
C ASP A 409 -21.54 5.02 -14.36
N ILE A 410 -20.98 4.59 -13.23
CA ILE A 410 -19.65 4.00 -13.16
C ILE A 410 -19.40 2.86 -14.16
N THR A 411 -20.41 2.03 -14.44
CA THR A 411 -20.27 0.89 -15.37
C THR A 411 -20.19 1.39 -16.82
N LEU A 412 -20.99 2.40 -17.18
CA LEU A 412 -20.92 3.04 -18.50
C LEU A 412 -19.57 3.76 -18.68
N ARG A 413 -19.09 4.46 -17.65
CA ARG A 413 -17.78 5.14 -17.70
C ARG A 413 -16.61 4.17 -17.76
N VAL A 414 -16.63 3.04 -17.05
CA VAL A 414 -15.58 1.99 -17.23
C VAL A 414 -15.63 1.44 -18.66
N ARG A 415 -16.83 1.16 -19.20
CA ARG A 415 -16.97 0.67 -20.59
C ARG A 415 -16.44 1.67 -21.62
N GLN A 416 -16.69 2.97 -21.43
CA GLN A 416 -16.10 4.03 -22.24
C GLN A 416 -14.57 4.11 -22.06
N PHE A 417 -14.07 4.07 -20.83
CA PHE A 417 -12.62 4.06 -20.54
C PHE A 417 -11.92 2.90 -21.25
N LEU A 418 -12.48 1.69 -21.20
CA LEU A 418 -11.92 0.52 -21.88
C LEU A 418 -11.87 0.69 -23.40
N ARG A 419 -12.85 1.37 -24.02
CA ARG A 419 -12.80 1.71 -25.45
C ARG A 419 -11.74 2.76 -25.77
N VAL A 420 -11.58 3.80 -24.95
CA VAL A 420 -10.55 4.83 -25.17
C VAL A 420 -9.13 4.29 -24.93
N ALA A 421 -8.93 3.51 -23.86
CA ALA A 421 -7.63 2.97 -23.47
C ALA A 421 -7.21 1.76 -24.32
N PHE A 422 -8.15 0.93 -24.76
CA PHE A 422 -7.85 -0.30 -25.52
C PHE A 422 -8.34 -0.34 -26.97
N GLY A 423 -9.18 0.60 -27.43
CA GLY A 423 -9.84 0.57 -28.74
C GLY A 423 -10.98 -0.46 -28.81
N ASP A 424 -11.86 -0.33 -29.81
CA ASP A 424 -13.03 -1.20 -29.98
C ASP A 424 -12.74 -2.60 -30.54
N ALA A 425 -11.59 -2.80 -31.21
CA ALA A 425 -11.17 -4.12 -31.69
C ALA A 425 -11.09 -5.11 -30.51
N HIS A 426 -11.70 -6.30 -30.62
CA HIS A 426 -11.79 -7.29 -29.54
C HIS A 426 -12.47 -6.79 -28.25
N TYR A 427 -13.31 -5.75 -28.29
CA TYR A 427 -13.90 -5.16 -27.08
C TYR A 427 -14.63 -6.16 -26.18
N GLU A 428 -15.48 -7.04 -26.74
CA GLU A 428 -16.19 -8.05 -25.94
C GLU A 428 -15.24 -9.10 -25.34
N ASP A 429 -14.19 -9.52 -26.07
CA ASP A 429 -13.16 -10.44 -25.57
C ASP A 429 -12.42 -9.84 -24.36
N LYS A 430 -12.17 -8.52 -24.38
CA LYS A 430 -11.54 -7.78 -23.27
C LYS A 430 -12.47 -7.72 -22.06
N LEU A 431 -13.75 -7.42 -22.26
CA LEU A 431 -14.74 -7.33 -21.19
C LEU A 431 -14.92 -8.68 -20.50
N VAL A 432 -15.10 -9.76 -21.27
CA VAL A 432 -15.21 -11.13 -20.75
C VAL A 432 -13.95 -11.53 -19.97
N PHE A 433 -12.75 -11.16 -20.42
CA PHE A 433 -11.51 -11.43 -19.70
C PHE A 433 -11.43 -10.69 -18.35
N ILE A 434 -11.85 -9.43 -18.29
CA ILE A 434 -11.92 -8.64 -17.05
C ILE A 434 -12.95 -9.26 -16.07
N GLU A 435 -14.15 -9.57 -16.56
CA GLU A 435 -15.23 -10.13 -15.75
C GLU A 435 -14.88 -11.52 -15.19
N GLN A 436 -14.21 -12.37 -15.99
CA GLN A 436 -13.68 -13.67 -15.54
C GLN A 436 -12.59 -13.51 -14.46
N ALA A 437 -11.64 -12.60 -14.64
CA ALA A 437 -10.56 -12.34 -13.69
C ALA A 437 -11.07 -11.80 -12.35
N LEU A 438 -12.05 -10.89 -12.35
CA LEU A 438 -12.64 -10.34 -11.13
C LEU A 438 -13.48 -11.39 -10.37
N ASN A 439 -14.07 -12.37 -11.08
CA ASN A 439 -14.96 -13.39 -10.53
C ASN A 439 -14.25 -14.59 -9.85
N ILE A 440 -13.25 -14.34 -9.00
CA ILE A 440 -12.51 -15.40 -8.26
C ILE A 440 -13.47 -16.34 -7.50
N LYS A 441 -14.61 -15.81 -7.04
CA LYS A 441 -15.62 -16.54 -6.25
C LYS A 441 -16.56 -17.42 -7.09
N GLY A 442 -16.38 -17.51 -8.42
CA GLY A 442 -17.17 -18.38 -9.29
C GLY A 442 -18.67 -18.05 -9.31
N LYS A 443 -19.06 -16.80 -9.05
CA LYS A 443 -20.45 -16.35 -9.02
C LYS A 443 -21.08 -16.54 -10.41
N ARG A 444 -22.28 -17.14 -10.45
CA ARG A 444 -23.04 -17.32 -11.70
C ARG A 444 -23.54 -15.96 -12.21
N SER A 445 -23.40 -15.72 -13.52
CA SER A 445 -23.86 -14.50 -14.21
C SER A 445 -23.26 -13.19 -13.70
N TYR A 446 -22.06 -13.24 -13.13
CA TYR A 446 -21.32 -12.07 -12.66
C TYR A 446 -20.73 -11.27 -13.83
N GLY A 447 -21.02 -9.97 -13.86
CA GLY A 447 -20.41 -9.02 -14.79
C GLY A 447 -19.77 -7.83 -14.07
N LEU A 448 -19.35 -6.84 -14.86
CA LEU A 448 -18.63 -5.66 -14.38
C LEU A 448 -19.44 -4.85 -13.35
N ARG A 449 -20.77 -4.77 -13.51
CA ARG A 449 -21.65 -4.07 -12.54
C ARG A 449 -21.67 -4.77 -11.17
N ASP A 450 -21.62 -6.11 -11.12
CA ASP A 450 -21.54 -6.86 -9.85
C ASP A 450 -20.23 -6.59 -9.10
N TYR A 451 -19.11 -6.48 -9.81
CA TYR A 451 -17.84 -6.09 -9.20
C TYR A 451 -17.90 -4.67 -8.64
N LEU A 452 -18.36 -3.71 -9.46
CA LEU A 452 -18.38 -2.29 -9.10
C LEU A 452 -19.31 -2.05 -7.90
N LEU A 453 -20.55 -2.54 -7.92
CA LEU A 453 -21.50 -2.34 -6.84
C LEU A 453 -21.19 -3.17 -5.57
N GLY A 454 -20.60 -4.36 -5.73
CA GLY A 454 -20.44 -5.33 -4.64
C GLY A 454 -19.06 -5.36 -3.97
N GLU A 455 -17.98 -5.08 -4.70
CA GLU A 455 -16.61 -5.42 -4.27
C GLU A 455 -15.60 -4.28 -4.43
N PHE A 456 -15.74 -3.41 -5.46
CA PHE A 456 -14.83 -2.29 -5.71
C PHE A 456 -14.57 -1.38 -4.50
N TYR A 457 -15.61 -0.98 -3.76
CA TYR A 457 -15.41 -0.09 -2.61
C TYR A 457 -14.66 -0.77 -1.46
N ALA A 458 -14.82 -2.08 -1.27
CA ALA A 458 -14.07 -2.84 -0.27
C ALA A 458 -12.59 -2.98 -0.67
N ASP A 459 -12.32 -3.23 -1.96
CA ASP A 459 -10.96 -3.24 -2.52
C ASP A 459 -10.29 -1.86 -2.40
N HIS A 460 -11.04 -0.77 -2.61
CA HIS A 460 -10.55 0.61 -2.46
C HIS A 460 -10.19 0.93 -0.99
N VAL A 461 -11.10 0.64 -0.06
CA VAL A 461 -10.87 0.80 1.39
C VAL A 461 -9.65 -0.04 1.85
N LYS A 462 -9.43 -1.23 1.28
CA LYS A 462 -8.24 -2.05 1.52
C LYS A 462 -6.97 -1.42 0.94
N ARG A 463 -6.98 -0.98 -0.33
CA ARG A 463 -5.83 -0.39 -1.04
C ARG A 463 -5.27 0.81 -0.29
N TYR A 464 -6.16 1.70 0.16
CA TYR A 464 -5.81 2.90 0.91
C TYR A 464 -5.76 2.68 2.44
N LYS A 465 -5.50 1.46 2.91
CA LYS A 465 -5.28 1.11 4.33
C LYS A 465 -6.32 1.74 5.31
N LYS A 466 -7.61 1.71 4.95
CA LYS A 466 -8.73 2.39 5.64
C LYS A 466 -8.64 3.93 5.71
N ARG A 467 -8.08 4.58 4.70
CA ARG A 467 -8.10 6.04 4.46
C ARG A 467 -8.48 6.34 2.99
N PRO A 468 -9.63 5.84 2.48
CA PRO A 468 -9.96 5.92 1.06
C PRO A 468 -10.08 7.37 0.57
N ILE A 469 -9.62 7.61 -0.65
CA ILE A 469 -9.67 8.93 -1.30
C ILE A 469 -10.97 9.18 -2.09
N TYR A 470 -11.69 8.11 -2.45
CA TYR A 470 -13.02 8.21 -3.03
C TYR A 470 -14.01 7.81 -1.94
N TRP A 471 -15.01 8.64 -1.67
CA TRP A 471 -15.97 8.41 -0.59
C TRP A 471 -17.32 8.04 -1.17
N LEU A 472 -17.86 6.91 -0.72
CA LEU A 472 -19.15 6.40 -1.18
C LEU A 472 -20.26 6.95 -0.29
N PHE A 473 -20.99 7.94 -0.79
CA PHE A 473 -22.32 8.26 -0.25
C PHE A 473 -23.22 7.06 -0.51
N SER A 474 -23.96 6.61 0.52
CA SER A 474 -24.76 5.40 0.50
C SER A 474 -26.00 5.59 1.36
N SER A 475 -27.18 5.30 0.82
CA SER A 475 -28.38 5.17 1.64
C SER A 475 -28.24 3.99 2.63
N PRO A 476 -29.04 3.92 3.72
CA PRO A 476 -28.85 2.95 4.80
C PRO A 476 -28.89 1.47 4.36
N LYS A 477 -29.63 1.13 3.29
CA LYS A 477 -29.65 -0.23 2.72
C LYS A 477 -28.84 -0.35 1.42
N GLY A 478 -28.20 0.73 0.96
CA GLY A 478 -27.42 0.80 -0.27
C GLY A 478 -28.26 0.92 -1.55
N SER A 479 -29.53 1.31 -1.43
CA SER A 479 -30.47 1.49 -2.55
C SER A 479 -30.10 2.67 -3.47
N PHE A 480 -29.42 3.68 -2.93
CA PHE A 480 -28.68 4.72 -3.67
C PHE A 480 -27.23 4.71 -3.21
N ASN A 481 -26.28 4.79 -4.16
CA ASN A 481 -24.87 5.05 -3.86
C ASN A 481 -24.26 5.95 -4.94
N ALA A 482 -23.34 6.83 -4.55
CA ALA A 482 -22.54 7.66 -5.45
C ALA A 482 -21.15 7.90 -4.87
N LEU A 483 -20.11 7.87 -5.71
CA LEU A 483 -18.74 8.23 -5.31
C LEU A 483 -18.49 9.72 -5.51
N ILE A 484 -17.73 10.30 -4.60
CA ILE A 484 -17.04 11.59 -4.81
C ILE A 484 -15.53 11.39 -4.62
N TYR A 485 -14.70 12.21 -5.26
CA TYR A 485 -13.26 12.29 -4.97
C TYR A 485 -12.99 13.39 -3.94
N MET A 486 -12.34 13.04 -2.83
CA MET A 486 -12.23 13.93 -1.67
C MET A 486 -11.36 15.17 -1.92
N HIS A 487 -10.33 15.07 -2.78
CA HIS A 487 -9.51 16.23 -3.12
C HIS A 487 -10.35 17.29 -3.85
N ARG A 488 -11.19 16.85 -4.78
CA ARG A 488 -12.18 17.69 -5.48
C ARG A 488 -13.41 18.09 -4.64
N TYR A 489 -13.44 17.76 -3.34
CA TYR A 489 -14.57 18.11 -2.48
C TYR A 489 -14.66 19.64 -2.30
N ARG A 490 -15.86 20.16 -2.47
CA ARG A 490 -16.22 21.58 -2.27
C ARG A 490 -17.47 21.66 -1.36
N PRO A 491 -17.78 22.80 -0.72
CA PRO A 491 -18.84 22.90 0.29
C PRO A 491 -20.25 22.53 -0.19
N ASP A 492 -20.47 22.65 -1.50
CA ASP A 492 -21.68 22.32 -2.25
C ASP A 492 -21.72 20.87 -2.75
N THR A 493 -20.67 20.05 -2.58
CA THR A 493 -20.64 18.66 -3.06
C THR A 493 -21.81 17.83 -2.50
N VAL A 494 -22.20 18.01 -1.24
CA VAL A 494 -23.38 17.32 -0.68
C VAL A 494 -24.69 17.79 -1.33
N SER A 495 -24.78 19.07 -1.71
CA SER A 495 -25.89 19.62 -2.48
C SER A 495 -25.96 19.04 -3.91
N VAL A 496 -24.81 18.72 -4.51
CA VAL A 496 -24.73 18.01 -5.78
C VAL A 496 -25.20 16.55 -5.62
N VAL A 497 -24.68 15.80 -4.64
CA VAL A 497 -25.12 14.41 -4.36
C VAL A 497 -26.63 14.34 -4.08
N LEU A 498 -27.17 15.32 -3.34
CA LEU A 498 -28.61 15.47 -3.10
C LEU A 498 -29.41 15.68 -4.40
N ARG A 499 -28.85 16.37 -5.41
CA ARG A 499 -29.47 16.53 -6.73
C ARG A 499 -29.59 15.19 -7.47
N TYR A 500 -28.53 14.38 -7.46
CA TYR A 500 -28.57 13.02 -8.02
C TYR A 500 -29.57 12.11 -7.27
N LEU A 501 -29.66 12.22 -5.94
CA LEU A 501 -30.66 11.47 -5.17
C LEU A 501 -32.10 11.84 -5.59
N ARG A 502 -32.39 13.13 -5.77
CA ARG A 502 -33.72 13.62 -6.18
C ARG A 502 -34.12 13.18 -7.58
N ASP A 503 -33.22 13.33 -8.55
CA ASP A 503 -33.44 12.84 -9.93
C ASP A 503 -33.64 11.31 -9.95
N TYR A 504 -32.87 10.55 -9.16
CA TYR A 504 -33.07 9.11 -9.01
C TYR A 504 -34.43 8.77 -8.37
N ARG A 505 -34.89 9.51 -7.35
CA ARG A 505 -36.24 9.35 -6.78
C ARG A 505 -37.34 9.61 -7.83
N GLU A 506 -37.20 10.62 -8.68
CA GLU A 506 -38.16 10.92 -9.75
C GLU A 506 -38.21 9.82 -10.83
N LYS A 507 -37.05 9.34 -11.28
CA LYS A 507 -36.92 8.20 -12.20
C LYS A 507 -37.52 6.91 -11.63
N LEU A 508 -37.26 6.61 -10.36
CA LEU A 508 -37.83 5.44 -9.66
C LEU A 508 -39.35 5.56 -9.48
N ALA A 509 -39.89 6.77 -9.26
CA ALA A 509 -41.33 7.00 -9.19
C ALA A 509 -42.00 6.76 -10.55
N THR A 510 -41.41 7.24 -11.63
CA THR A 510 -41.90 7.03 -13.01
C THR A 510 -41.88 5.54 -13.38
N GLU A 511 -40.80 4.81 -13.05
CA GLU A 511 -40.74 3.35 -13.24
C GLU A 511 -41.79 2.61 -12.39
N LYS A 512 -42.02 3.03 -11.15
CA LYS A 512 -43.06 2.47 -10.27
C LYS A 512 -44.47 2.68 -10.86
N GLU A 513 -44.75 3.83 -11.44
CA GLU A 513 -46.01 4.09 -12.15
C GLU A 513 -46.16 3.17 -13.38
N ARG A 514 -45.08 3.01 -14.17
CA ARG A 514 -45.05 2.10 -15.32
C ARG A 514 -45.32 0.64 -14.94
N GLN A 515 -44.70 0.14 -13.87
CA GLN A 515 -44.96 -1.21 -13.33
C GLN A 515 -46.40 -1.32 -12.81
N THR A 516 -46.91 -0.30 -12.13
CA THR A 516 -48.30 -0.27 -11.65
C THR A 516 -49.30 -0.31 -12.80
N ALA A 517 -49.04 0.38 -13.90
CA ALA A 517 -49.86 0.30 -15.11
C ALA A 517 -49.85 -1.11 -15.74
N ILE A 518 -48.71 -1.80 -15.74
CA ILE A 518 -48.60 -3.19 -16.23
C ILE A 518 -49.40 -4.16 -15.35
N SER A 519 -49.41 -3.97 -14.02
CA SER A 519 -50.10 -4.87 -13.09
C SER A 519 -51.64 -4.78 -13.17
N ILE A 520 -52.18 -3.60 -13.49
CA ILE A 520 -53.64 -3.40 -13.66
C ILE A 520 -54.13 -3.60 -15.11
N ASN A 521 -53.27 -3.52 -16.12
CA ASN A 521 -53.65 -3.63 -17.53
C ASN A 521 -54.33 -4.99 -17.83
N PRO A 522 -55.60 -5.03 -18.29
CA PRO A 522 -56.31 -6.27 -18.59
C PRO A 522 -55.54 -7.22 -19.53
N ALA A 523 -54.80 -6.69 -20.52
CA ALA A 523 -54.07 -7.46 -21.52
C ALA A 523 -52.75 -8.10 -21.04
N SER A 524 -52.18 -7.66 -19.90
CA SER A 524 -50.97 -8.28 -19.34
C SER A 524 -51.24 -9.72 -18.88
N SER A 525 -50.28 -10.64 -19.05
CA SER A 525 -50.42 -12.00 -18.52
C SER A 525 -50.43 -12.01 -16.98
N GLN A 526 -50.99 -13.05 -16.36
CA GLN A 526 -50.98 -13.16 -14.89
C GLN A 526 -49.54 -13.25 -14.33
N GLY A 527 -48.59 -13.80 -15.09
CA GLY A 527 -47.18 -13.83 -14.71
C GLY A 527 -46.54 -12.45 -14.70
N ASP A 528 -46.85 -11.62 -15.70
CA ASP A 528 -46.34 -10.26 -15.81
C ASP A 528 -46.97 -9.34 -14.76
N LYS A 529 -48.29 -9.46 -14.53
CA LYS A 529 -48.99 -8.77 -13.44
C LYS A 529 -48.38 -9.08 -12.07
N THR A 530 -48.10 -10.37 -11.81
CA THR A 530 -47.46 -10.81 -10.56
C THR A 530 -46.03 -10.28 -10.41
N ARG A 531 -45.28 -10.15 -11.52
CA ARG A 531 -43.92 -9.59 -11.51
C ARG A 531 -43.94 -8.08 -11.27
N ALA A 532 -44.79 -7.36 -12.01
CA ALA A 532 -44.91 -5.92 -11.93
C ALA A 532 -45.39 -5.46 -10.55
N LEU A 533 -46.36 -6.17 -9.93
CA LEU A 533 -46.79 -5.87 -8.56
C LEU A 533 -45.64 -6.00 -7.54
N LYS A 534 -44.81 -7.05 -7.65
CA LYS A 534 -43.63 -7.22 -6.79
C LYS A 534 -42.59 -6.11 -6.99
N GLU A 535 -42.43 -5.61 -8.21
CA GLU A 535 -41.51 -4.51 -8.49
C GLU A 535 -42.07 -3.16 -8.00
N THR A 536 -43.38 -2.91 -8.13
CA THR A 536 -44.06 -1.77 -7.48
C THR A 536 -43.85 -1.79 -5.96
N ASP A 537 -43.94 -2.97 -5.32
CA ASP A 537 -43.66 -3.14 -3.88
C ASP A 537 -42.18 -2.94 -3.51
N ARG A 538 -41.24 -3.33 -4.38
CA ARG A 538 -39.79 -3.08 -4.21
C ARG A 538 -39.50 -1.58 -4.31
N LEU A 539 -39.95 -0.94 -5.39
CA LEU A 539 -39.75 0.47 -5.67
C LEU A 539 -40.41 1.36 -4.61
N ALA A 540 -41.58 0.98 -4.07
CA ALA A 540 -42.19 1.69 -2.94
C ALA A 540 -41.30 1.69 -1.68
N LYS A 541 -40.66 0.56 -1.36
CA LYS A 541 -39.76 0.43 -0.20
C LYS A 541 -38.42 1.13 -0.38
N VAL A 542 -37.94 1.20 -1.63
CA VAL A 542 -36.76 1.99 -2.00
C VAL A 542 -37.07 3.49 -1.90
N LEU A 543 -38.16 3.96 -2.52
CA LEU A 543 -38.54 5.37 -2.51
C LEU A 543 -38.72 5.93 -1.09
N ALA A 544 -39.31 5.16 -0.18
CA ALA A 544 -39.42 5.53 1.23
C ALA A 544 -38.03 5.65 1.90
N GLU A 545 -37.13 4.68 1.72
CA GLU A 545 -35.77 4.76 2.25
C GLU A 545 -34.99 5.98 1.73
N LEU A 546 -35.18 6.32 0.46
CA LEU A 546 -34.52 7.46 -0.16
C LEU A 546 -35.14 8.79 0.27
N GLU A 547 -36.40 8.78 0.72
CA GLU A 547 -37.07 9.92 1.35
C GLU A 547 -36.57 10.14 2.78
N ASP A 548 -36.50 9.07 3.58
CA ASP A 548 -35.90 9.09 4.93
C ASP A 548 -34.44 9.58 4.86
N TYR A 549 -33.63 9.02 3.95
CA TYR A 549 -32.22 9.39 3.75
C TYR A 549 -32.04 10.82 3.22
N GLU A 550 -32.97 11.31 2.40
CA GLU A 550 -32.98 12.72 2.01
C GLU A 550 -33.27 13.62 3.22
N HIS A 551 -34.33 13.34 3.97
CA HIS A 551 -34.83 14.20 5.05
C HIS A 551 -33.90 14.24 6.27
N ASP A 552 -33.49 13.06 6.76
CA ASP A 552 -32.74 12.92 8.02
C ASP A 552 -31.24 13.15 7.84
N THR A 553 -30.70 12.96 6.62
CA THR A 553 -29.25 12.89 6.37
C THR A 553 -28.75 13.88 5.32
N LEU A 554 -29.12 13.73 4.04
CA LEU A 554 -28.50 14.55 2.99
C LEU A 554 -28.96 16.00 2.99
N TYR A 555 -30.25 16.29 3.21
CA TYR A 555 -30.75 17.67 3.21
C TYR A 555 -30.17 18.52 4.36
N PRO A 556 -30.06 18.02 5.62
CA PRO A 556 -29.33 18.71 6.68
C PRO A 556 -27.86 18.99 6.33
N LEU A 557 -27.11 17.99 5.85
CA LEU A 557 -25.68 18.16 5.52
C LEU A 557 -25.46 19.10 4.32
N ALA A 558 -26.32 19.03 3.30
CA ALA A 558 -26.31 19.96 2.16
C ALA A 558 -26.68 21.40 2.54
N THR A 559 -27.48 21.58 3.59
CA THR A 559 -27.82 22.90 4.17
C THR A 559 -26.68 23.45 5.03
N GLN A 560 -25.95 22.58 5.73
CA GLN A 560 -24.80 22.95 6.56
C GLN A 560 -23.54 23.31 5.75
N GLN A 561 -23.42 22.84 4.50
CA GLN A 561 -22.25 23.01 3.63
C GLN A 561 -20.93 22.66 4.35
N VAL A 562 -20.91 21.43 4.90
CA VAL A 562 -19.85 20.89 5.76
C VAL A 562 -18.47 21.02 5.08
N GLN A 563 -17.53 21.62 5.81
CA GLN A 563 -16.17 21.89 5.36
C GLN A 563 -15.20 20.75 5.73
N ILE A 564 -14.23 20.48 4.86
CA ILE A 564 -13.09 19.60 5.14
C ILE A 564 -11.78 20.41 5.05
N ASP A 565 -10.72 19.97 5.75
CA ASP A 565 -9.33 20.35 5.46
C ASP A 565 -8.55 19.06 5.27
N LEU A 566 -7.87 18.88 4.15
CA LEU A 566 -7.11 17.65 3.89
C LEU A 566 -5.98 17.40 4.92
N ASP A 567 -5.51 18.45 5.61
CA ASP A 567 -4.54 18.29 6.69
C ASP A 567 -5.11 17.55 7.91
N ASP A 568 -6.43 17.64 8.16
CA ASP A 568 -7.10 16.86 9.21
C ASP A 568 -6.97 15.34 8.95
N GLY A 569 -6.76 14.93 7.69
CA GLY A 569 -6.71 13.53 7.25
C GLY A 569 -8.08 12.92 6.98
N VAL A 570 -8.11 11.73 6.37
CA VAL A 570 -9.37 11.05 6.02
C VAL A 570 -10.14 10.67 7.28
N LYS A 571 -9.42 10.21 8.32
CA LYS A 571 -9.98 9.79 9.60
C LYS A 571 -10.94 10.81 10.20
N VAL A 572 -10.52 12.08 10.25
CA VAL A 572 -11.31 13.18 10.83
C VAL A 572 -12.38 13.68 9.85
N ASN A 573 -12.05 13.86 8.58
CA ASN A 573 -13.00 14.43 7.61
C ASN A 573 -14.16 13.49 7.27
N TYR A 574 -13.92 12.19 7.12
CA TYR A 574 -14.96 11.20 6.80
C TYR A 574 -16.02 11.12 7.91
N LEU A 575 -15.62 11.33 9.17
CA LEU A 575 -16.53 11.35 10.32
C LEU A 575 -17.42 12.62 10.38
N LYS A 576 -17.11 13.67 9.61
CA LYS A 576 -17.99 14.85 9.45
C LYS A 576 -19.26 14.53 8.63
N PHE A 577 -19.36 13.32 8.06
CA PHE A 577 -20.46 12.83 7.23
C PHE A 577 -21.07 11.52 7.74
N GLU A 578 -21.21 11.38 9.07
CA GLU A 578 -21.91 10.25 9.69
C GLU A 578 -23.33 10.09 9.12
N GLY A 579 -23.78 8.84 8.96
CA GLY A 579 -25.04 8.48 8.30
C GLY A 579 -25.00 8.59 6.77
N ALA A 580 -24.29 9.58 6.20
CA ALA A 580 -24.26 9.83 4.77
C ALA A 580 -23.30 8.92 4.00
N LEU A 581 -22.10 8.68 4.54
CA LEU A 581 -21.07 7.84 3.92
C LEU A 581 -21.14 6.37 4.37
N LYS A 582 -20.74 5.46 3.48
CA LYS A 582 -20.65 4.02 3.75
C LYS A 582 -19.77 3.76 4.99
N LYS A 583 -20.28 3.04 5.99
CA LYS A 583 -19.54 2.77 7.23
C LYS A 583 -18.27 1.95 6.98
N ILE A 584 -17.11 2.45 7.40
CA ILE A 584 -15.81 1.76 7.32
C ILE A 584 -15.47 1.13 8.69
N PRO A 585 -15.37 -0.21 8.80
CA PRO A 585 -15.09 -0.88 10.07
C PRO A 585 -13.72 -0.52 10.67
N GLY A 586 -13.75 0.11 11.85
CA GLY A 586 -12.54 0.54 12.56
C GLY A 586 -11.87 1.79 12.00
N LEU A 587 -12.57 2.65 11.25
CA LEU A 587 -12.04 3.96 10.87
C LEU A 587 -11.88 4.90 12.08
N ALA A 588 -12.88 4.91 12.97
CA ALA A 588 -12.89 5.72 14.20
C ALA A 588 -12.15 5.05 15.38
N ALA A 589 -11.47 3.92 15.15
CA ALA A 589 -10.54 3.38 16.14
C ALA A 589 -9.28 4.26 16.17
N LYS A 590 -8.71 4.47 17.36
CA LYS A 590 -7.32 4.88 17.43
C LYS A 590 -6.48 3.78 16.79
N ASP A 591 -5.45 4.15 16.03
CA ASP A 591 -4.51 3.13 15.55
C ASP A 591 -3.77 2.56 16.79
N GLU A 592 -3.79 1.23 16.94
CA GLU A 592 -3.04 0.52 18.00
C GLU A 592 -1.59 0.35 17.51
N ASP A 593 -0.69 1.20 18.02
CA ASP A 593 0.78 1.19 17.75
C ASP A 593 1.47 -0.08 18.32
#